data_AF-A0A060IQF2-F1
#
_entry.id   AF-A0A060IQF2-F1
#
_cell.length_a   1.000
_cell.length_b   1.000
_cell.length_c   1.000
_cell.angle_alpha   90.00
_cell.angle_beta   90.00
_cell.angle_gamma   90.00
#
_symmetry.space_group_name_H-M   'P 1'
#
loop_
_entity.id
_entity.type
_entity.pdbx_description
1 polymer ?
#
loop_
_entity_poly.entity_id
_entity_poly.type
_entity_poly.pdbx_seq_one_letter_code
_entity_poly.pdbx_strand_id
1 'polypeptide(L)'
;VVCVVSDGRAKINPRTRAVLAGLGVYQDGIAKQQVSGKDVTAHIYEYTTQVGIELKGKTVLLKPRGATPVQMVFCLKEKNQKKINSHRWFFQAFGRVLDPNICVLLDAGTKPG
;
A
#
# COMPACT_ATOMS: atom_id res chain seq x y z
N VAL A 1 6.03 10.94 3.79
CA VAL A 1 4.94 10.13 3.17
C VAL A 1 5.38 8.68 3.13
N VAL A 2 4.48 7.74 3.45
CA VAL A 2 4.70 6.30 3.25
C VAL A 2 3.96 5.86 1.99
N CYS A 3 4.69 5.42 0.97
CA CYS A 3 4.12 4.92 -0.27
C CYS A 3 4.22 3.39 -0.30
N VAL A 4 3.09 2.71 -0.40
CA VAL A 4 3.00 1.25 -0.49
C VAL A 4 2.53 0.88 -1.88
N VAL A 5 3.37 0.19 -2.65
CA VAL A 5 3.01 -0.31 -4.00
C VAL A 5 2.81 -1.83 -3.92
N SER A 6 1.57 -2.29 -4.08
CA SER A 6 1.22 -3.70 -4.11
C SER A 6 1.02 -4.18 -5.55
N ASP A 7 1.68 -5.29 -5.88
CA ASP A 7 1.80 -5.81 -7.24
C ASP A 7 0.77 -6.91 -7.53
N GLY A 8 -0.34 -6.50 -8.15
CA GLY A 8 -1.41 -7.40 -8.58
C GLY A 8 -2.51 -7.56 -7.53
N ARG A 9 -3.70 -7.05 -7.86
CA ARG A 9 -4.89 -7.07 -6.99
C ARG A 9 -5.27 -8.49 -6.55
N ALA A 10 -5.17 -9.46 -7.45
CA ALA A 10 -5.50 -10.86 -7.16
C ALA A 10 -4.47 -11.55 -6.23
N LYS A 11 -3.28 -10.98 -6.03
CA LYS A 11 -2.17 -11.59 -5.28
C LYS A 11 -1.90 -10.94 -3.93
N ILE A 12 -2.60 -9.85 -3.59
CA ILE A 12 -2.41 -9.19 -2.30
C ILE A 12 -2.75 -10.14 -1.14
N ASN A 13 -1.87 -10.19 -0.14
CA ASN A 13 -2.07 -11.03 1.03
C ASN A 13 -3.27 -10.51 1.86
N PRO A 14 -4.21 -11.39 2.28
CA PRO A 14 -5.36 -10.98 3.07
C PRO A 14 -5.01 -10.27 4.39
N ARG A 15 -3.91 -10.64 5.04
CA ARG A 15 -3.43 -9.96 6.27
C ARG A 15 -2.93 -8.56 5.98
N THR A 16 -2.17 -8.37 4.89
CA THR A 16 -1.75 -7.03 4.45
C THR A 16 -2.96 -6.16 4.16
N ARG A 17 -3.96 -6.69 3.46
CA ARG A 17 -5.21 -6.00 3.18
C ARG A 17 -5.95 -5.58 4.46
N ALA A 18 -6.04 -6.48 5.45
CA ALA A 18 -6.66 -6.19 6.74
C ALA A 18 -5.92 -5.09 7.53
N VAL A 19 -4.58 -5.09 7.50
CA VAL A 19 -3.78 -4.03 8.15
C VAL A 19 -3.98 -2.68 7.45
N LEU A 20 -3.96 -2.64 6.11
CA LEU A 20 -4.19 -1.41 5.34
C LEU A 20 -5.60 -0.85 5.58
N ALA A 21 -6.61 -1.73 5.69
CA ALA A 21 -7.96 -1.33 6.06
C ALA A 21 -8.03 -0.76 7.48
N GLY A 22 -7.37 -1.40 8.45
CA GLY A 22 -7.27 -0.90 9.82
C GLY A 22 -6.53 0.45 9.95
N LEU A 23 -5.56 0.70 9.06
CA LEU A 23 -4.88 1.99 8.93
C LEU A 23 -5.72 3.06 8.21
N GLY A 24 -6.85 2.67 7.59
CA GLY A 24 -7.76 3.56 6.87
C GLY A 24 -7.40 3.82 5.41
N VAL A 25 -6.32 3.23 4.89
CA VAL A 25 -5.81 3.47 3.52
C VAL A 25 -6.26 2.40 2.51
N TYR A 26 -7.25 1.59 2.86
CA TYR A 26 -7.84 0.62 1.96
C TYR A 26 -9.29 0.30 2.34
N GLN A 27 -10.16 0.14 1.35
CA GLN A 27 -11.54 -0.28 1.54
C GLN A 27 -11.91 -1.39 0.56
N ASP A 28 -12.46 -2.49 1.09
CA ASP A 28 -12.88 -3.64 0.29
C ASP A 28 -14.15 -3.32 -0.51
N GLY A 29 -14.30 -3.92 -1.69
CA GLY A 29 -15.47 -3.74 -2.57
C GLY A 29 -15.50 -2.46 -3.42
N ILE A 30 -14.60 -1.50 -3.20
CA ILE A 30 -14.55 -0.25 -3.99
C ILE A 30 -13.84 -0.46 -5.33
N ALA A 31 -12.80 -1.28 -5.36
CA ALA A 31 -11.95 -1.50 -6.54
C ALA A 31 -12.71 -2.16 -7.71
N LYS A 32 -12.71 -1.50 -8.87
CA LYS A 32 -13.33 -1.98 -10.12
C LYS A 32 -12.29 -2.42 -11.15
N GLN A 33 -12.60 -3.45 -11.93
CA GLN A 33 -11.70 -3.90 -13.00
C GLN A 33 -11.74 -2.96 -14.22
N GLN A 34 -12.90 -2.37 -14.51
CA GLN A 34 -13.10 -1.43 -15.62
C GLN A 34 -13.87 -0.19 -15.18
N VAL A 35 -13.54 0.94 -15.81
CA VAL A 35 -14.28 2.21 -15.70
C VAL A 35 -14.51 2.74 -17.10
N SER A 36 -15.76 3.02 -17.46
CA SER A 36 -16.15 3.49 -18.81
C SER A 36 -15.61 2.61 -19.95
N GLY A 37 -15.65 1.29 -19.77
CA GLY A 37 -15.16 0.32 -20.74
C GLY A 37 -13.64 0.23 -20.89
N LYS A 38 -12.87 0.96 -20.06
CA LYS A 38 -11.40 0.91 -20.04
C LYS A 38 -10.92 0.14 -18.83
N ASP A 39 -9.92 -0.72 -19.04
CA ASP A 39 -9.26 -1.47 -17.97
C ASP A 39 -8.57 -0.53 -16.98
N VAL A 40 -8.85 -0.74 -15.70
CA VAL A 40 -8.13 -0.05 -14.63
C VAL A 40 -6.70 -0.56 -14.57
N THR A 41 -5.74 0.36 -14.45
CA THR A 41 -4.32 -0.02 -14.34
C THR A 41 -3.90 -0.21 -12.89
N ALA A 42 -4.37 0.67 -12.00
CA ALA A 42 -4.14 0.61 -10.56
C ALA A 42 -5.23 1.38 -9.82
N HIS A 43 -5.38 1.08 -8.53
CA HIS A 43 -6.20 1.81 -7.57
C HIS A 43 -5.29 2.56 -6.62
N ILE A 44 -5.54 3.85 -6.43
CA ILE A 44 -4.78 4.69 -5.51
C ILE A 44 -5.70 5.08 -4.37
N TYR A 45 -5.25 4.80 -3.15
CA TYR A 45 -5.89 5.20 -1.91
C TYR A 45 -4.94 6.12 -1.18
N GLU A 46 -5.46 7.21 -0.64
CA GLU A 46 -4.68 8.18 0.10
C GLU A 46 -5.41 8.49 1.41
N TYR A 47 -4.66 8.47 2.52
CA TYR A 47 -5.20 8.77 3.83
C TYR A 47 -4.10 9.20 4.80
N THR A 48 -4.39 10.19 5.65
CA THR A 48 -3.54 10.54 6.78
C THR A 48 -3.93 9.67 7.98
N THR A 49 -3.20 8.59 8.20
CA THR A 49 -3.49 7.70 9.32
C THR A 49 -3.01 8.30 10.64
N GLN A 50 -3.86 8.24 11.66
CA GLN A 50 -3.50 8.56 13.05
C GLN A 50 -3.58 7.30 13.94
N VAL A 51 -3.70 6.14 13.30
CA VAL A 51 -3.80 4.84 13.97
C VAL A 51 -2.40 4.23 14.01
N GLY A 52 -1.91 3.94 15.21
CA GLY A 52 -0.69 3.17 15.41
C GLY A 52 -0.93 1.66 15.22
N ILE A 53 0.14 0.91 15.00
CA ILE A 53 0.10 -0.56 14.95
C ILE A 53 1.09 -1.14 15.96
N GLU A 54 0.70 -2.23 16.62
CA GLU A 54 1.55 -3.01 17.51
C GLU A 54 1.48 -4.49 17.14
N LEU A 55 2.62 -5.17 17.14
CA LEU A 55 2.68 -6.61 16.92
C LEU A 55 2.76 -7.33 18.27
N LYS A 56 1.73 -8.09 18.63
CA LYS A 56 1.72 -8.97 19.81
C LYS A 56 1.79 -10.43 19.35
N GLY A 57 3.00 -10.99 19.36
CA GLY A 57 3.26 -12.31 18.79
C GLY A 57 3.03 -12.32 17.28
N LYS A 58 1.98 -13.02 16.81
CA LYS A 58 1.58 -13.07 15.39
C LYS A 58 0.37 -12.18 15.05
N THR A 59 -0.15 -11.45 16.02
CA THR A 59 -1.36 -10.63 15.88
C THR A 59 -0.98 -9.16 15.79
N VAL A 60 -1.54 -8.46 14.79
CA VAL A 60 -1.42 -7.00 14.68
C VAL A 60 -2.60 -6.36 15.41
N LEU A 61 -2.30 -5.45 16.33
CA LEU A 61 -3.28 -4.66 17.08
C LEU A 61 -3.24 -3.21 16.61
N LEU A 62 -4.42 -2.60 16.46
CA LEU A 62 -4.57 -1.19 16.13
C LEU A 62 -4.55 -0.36 17.42
N LYS A 63 -3.79 0.74 17.44
CA LYS A 63 -3.72 1.72 18.54
C LYS A 63 -4.37 3.03 18.07
N PRO A 64 -5.65 3.28 18.39
CA PRO A 64 -6.41 4.38 17.81
C PRO A 64 -6.08 5.78 18.35
N ARG A 65 -5.16 5.92 19.33
CA ARG A 65 -4.80 7.22 19.93
C ARG A 65 -3.30 7.35 20.17
N GLY A 66 -2.78 8.56 19.94
CA GLY A 66 -1.41 8.95 20.33
C GLY A 66 -0.30 8.62 19.34
N ALA A 67 -0.63 8.16 18.12
CA ALA A 67 0.36 8.01 17.06
C ALA A 67 0.51 9.33 16.29
N THR A 68 1.75 9.68 15.96
CA THR A 68 2.04 10.79 15.04
C THR A 68 1.33 10.55 13.71
N PRO A 69 0.58 11.53 13.16
CA PRO A 69 -0.07 11.39 11.87
C PRO A 69 0.93 11.02 10.75
N VAL A 70 0.59 10.02 9.94
CA VAL A 70 1.41 9.59 8.81
C VAL A 70 0.60 9.69 7.52
N GLN A 71 1.09 10.47 6.56
CA GLN A 71 0.53 10.52 5.22
C GLN A 71 0.85 9.22 4.47
N MET A 72 -0.17 8.46 4.10
CA MET A 72 -0.04 7.20 3.38
C MET A 72 -0.62 7.31 1.97
N VAL A 73 0.10 6.72 1.01
CA VAL A 73 -0.38 6.46 -0.35
C VAL A 73 -0.28 4.96 -0.59
N PHE A 74 -1.40 4.31 -0.86
CA PHE A 74 -1.45 2.90 -1.22
C PHE A 74 -1.84 2.76 -2.69
N CYS A 75 -0.93 2.20 -3.48
CA CYS A 75 -1.15 1.88 -4.89
C CYS A 75 -1.30 0.36 -5.05
N LEU A 76 -2.49 -0.08 -5.46
CA LEU A 76 -2.81 -1.47 -5.77
C LEU A 76 -2.89 -1.65 -7.28
N LYS A 77 -1.87 -2.24 -7.87
CA LYS A 77 -1.82 -2.53 -9.32
C LYS A 77 -2.80 -3.65 -9.66
N GLU A 78 -3.51 -3.56 -10.78
CA GLU A 78 -4.39 -4.66 -11.23
C GLU A 78 -3.57 -5.90 -11.61
N LYS A 79 -2.48 -5.71 -12.38
CA LYS A 79 -1.65 -6.78 -12.91
C LYS A 79 -0.35 -6.94 -12.10
N ASN A 80 0.03 -8.19 -11.83
CA ASN A 80 1.33 -8.53 -11.27
C ASN A 80 2.40 -8.42 -12.38
N GLN A 81 3.39 -7.55 -12.18
CA GLN A 81 4.46 -7.27 -13.15
C GLN A 81 5.87 -7.40 -12.54
N LYS A 82 5.97 -8.08 -11.40
CA LYS A 82 7.18 -8.31 -10.60
C LYS A 82 7.73 -7.05 -9.92
N LYS A 83 8.62 -7.29 -8.96
CA LYS A 83 9.26 -6.28 -8.09
C LYS A 83 9.89 -5.10 -8.85
N ILE A 84 10.65 -5.38 -9.92
CA ILE A 84 11.35 -4.33 -10.68
C ILE A 84 10.37 -3.33 -11.30
N ASN A 85 9.20 -3.80 -11.73
CA ASN A 85 8.17 -2.93 -12.26
C ASN A 85 7.57 -2.07 -11.15
N SER A 86 7.29 -2.64 -9.97
CA SER A 86 6.80 -1.86 -8.82
C SER A 86 7.79 -0.79 -8.34
N HIS A 87 9.11 -1.04 -8.41
CA HIS A 87 10.11 0.02 -8.19
C HIS A 87 9.99 1.15 -9.21
N ARG A 88 9.78 0.83 -10.51
CA ARG A 88 9.57 1.86 -11.54
C ARG A 88 8.31 2.67 -11.27
N TRP A 89 7.21 2.04 -10.84
CA TRP A 89 6.00 2.77 -10.42
C TRP A 89 6.30 3.78 -9.32
N PHE A 90 7.12 3.40 -8.32
CA PHE A 90 7.56 4.36 -7.32
C PHE A 90 8.44 5.45 -7.94
N PHE A 91 9.61 5.13 -8.49
CA PHE A 91 10.60 6.15 -8.89
C PHE A 91 10.19 7.00 -10.10
N GLN A 92 9.43 6.44 -11.03
CA GLN A 92 9.08 7.12 -12.30
C GLN A 92 7.70 7.77 -12.26
N ALA A 93 6.80 7.36 -11.36
CA ALA A 93 5.48 7.98 -11.20
C ALA A 93 5.37 8.72 -9.86
N PHE A 94 5.23 8.00 -8.73
CA PHE A 94 4.96 8.64 -7.44
C PHE A 94 6.10 9.55 -6.96
N GLY A 95 7.35 9.08 -7.06
CA GLY A 95 8.53 9.81 -6.63
C GLY A 95 8.76 11.10 -7.41
N ARG A 96 8.37 11.16 -8.70
CA ARG A 96 8.45 12.40 -9.48
C ARG A 96 7.46 13.46 -9.02
N VAL A 97 6.30 13.04 -8.49
CA VAL A 97 5.26 13.95 -7.98
C VAL A 97 5.53 14.33 -6.52
N LEU A 98 5.96 13.37 -5.71
CA LEU A 98 6.27 13.57 -4.30
C LEU A 98 7.59 14.32 -4.07
N ASP A 99 8.49 14.30 -5.05
CA ASP A 99 9.82 14.93 -5.04
C ASP A 99 10.58 14.80 -3.70
N PRO A 100 10.84 13.56 -3.23
CA PRO A 100 11.42 13.35 -1.91
C PRO A 100 12.93 13.63 -1.91
N ASN A 101 13.41 14.39 -0.93
CA ASN A 101 14.85 14.57 -0.67
C ASN A 101 15.56 13.25 -0.33
N ILE A 102 14.87 12.32 0.35
CA ILE A 102 15.40 11.01 0.77
C ILE A 102 14.34 9.94 0.49
N CYS A 103 14.76 8.85 -0.14
CA CYS A 103 13.93 7.66 -0.33
C CYS A 103 14.54 6.46 0.41
N VAL A 104 13.78 5.86 1.32
CA VAL A 104 14.14 4.61 2.01
C VAL A 104 13.30 3.47 1.45
N LEU A 105 13.94 2.48 0.83
CA LEU A 105 13.27 1.29 0.33
C LEU A 105 13.30 0.19 1.41
N LEU A 106 12.12 -0.29 1.79
CA LEU A 106 11.97 -1.43 2.70
C LEU A 106 11.50 -2.64 1.90
N ASP A 107 12.37 -3.65 1.80
CA ASP A 107 12.06 -4.90 1.11
C ASP A 107 11.64 -5.96 2.13
N ALA A 108 10.34 -6.27 2.17
CA ALA A 108 9.82 -7.40 2.94
C ALA A 108 9.74 -8.63 2.02
N GLY A 109 10.80 -9.42 2.01
CA GLY A 109 10.88 -10.67 1.25
C GLY A 109 10.09 -11.81 1.87
N THR A 110 10.08 -12.96 1.18
CA THR A 110 9.55 -14.22 1.74
C THR A 110 10.32 -14.62 2.99
N LYS A 111 9.60 -14.96 4.05
CA LYS A 111 10.21 -15.56 5.24
C LYS A 111 10.89 -16.88 4.84
N PRO A 112 12.20 -17.05 5.08
CA PRO A 112 12.87 -18.34 4.90
C PRO A 112 12.22 -19.40 5.80
N GLY A 113 12.09 -20.62 5.26
CA GLY A 113 11.59 -21.79 5.99
C GLY A 113 12.52 -22.21 7.12
#